data_AF-A0A821RZ99-F1
#
_entry.id   AF-A0A821RZ99-F1
#
_cell.length_a   1.000
_cell.length_b   1.000
_cell.length_c   1.000
_cell.angle_alpha   90.00
_cell.angle_beta   90.00
_cell.angle_gamma   90.00
#
_symmetry.space_group_name_H-M   'P 1'
#
loop_
_entity.id
_entity.type
_entity.pdbx_description
1 polymer ?
#
loop_
_entity_poly.entity_id
_entity_poly.type
_entity_poly.pdbx_seq_one_letter_code
_entity_poly.pdbx_strand_id
1 'polypeptide(L)' 'MLAKNGIINIHLSRLGIAFKYSSQHNTTTSREYSDMHVDDNQCFGTLT' A
#
# COMPACT_ATOMS: atom_id res chain seq x y z
N MET A 1 -13.47 -2.47 0.71
CA MET A 1 -12.30 -2.10 1.52
C MET A 1 -12.53 -2.65 2.92
N LEU A 2 -11.96 -3.80 3.26
CA LEU A 2 -12.21 -4.45 4.56
C LEU A 2 -11.12 -4.02 5.53
N ALA A 3 -11.34 -2.91 6.24
CA ALA A 3 -10.44 -2.43 7.28
C ALA A 3 -10.64 -3.29 8.54
N LYS A 4 -9.74 -4.25 8.77
CA LYS A 4 -9.64 -4.95 10.06
C LYS A 4 -8.42 -4.36 10.78
N ASN A 5 -8.62 -3.76 11.94
CA ASN A 5 -7.56 -3.22 12.82
C ASN A 5 -6.67 -2.12 12.23
N GLY A 6 -7.23 -1.20 11.43
CA GLY A 6 -6.43 -0.09 10.86
C GLY A 6 -5.42 -0.53 9.79
N ILE A 7 -5.55 -1.77 9.30
CA ILE A 7 -4.74 -2.29 8.20
C ILE A 7 -5.56 -2.23 6.92
N ILE A 8 -4.99 -1.64 5.88
CA ILE A 8 -5.54 -1.58 4.52
C ILE A 8 -4.62 -2.39 3.61
N ASN A 9 -5.17 -3.41 2.95
CA ASN A 9 -4.45 -4.13 1.90
C ASN A 9 -4.82 -3.51 0.55
N ILE A 10 -3.81 -3.11 -0.22
CA ILE A 10 -3.95 -2.50 -1.53
C ILE A 10 -3.30 -3.46 -2.53
N HIS A 11 -4.02 -3.83 -3.58
CA HIS A 11 -3.51 -4.75 -4.58
C HIS A 11 -3.60 -4.12 -5.97
N LEU A 12 -2.46 -3.92 -6.64
CA LEU A 12 -2.36 -3.39 -7.99
C LEU A 12 -2.27 -4.55 -8.97
N SER A 13 -3.42 -5.15 -9.31
CA SER A 13 -3.47 -6.41 -10.05
C SER A 13 -2.81 -6.37 -11.43
N ARG A 14 -2.81 -5.22 -12.12
CA ARG A 14 -2.12 -5.06 -13.43
C ARG A 14 -0.60 -5.10 -13.30
N LEU A 15 -0.08 -4.73 -12.14
CA LEU A 15 1.36 -4.72 -11.85
C LEU A 15 1.78 -5.97 -11.06
N GLY A 16 0.83 -6.73 -10.50
CA GLY A 16 1.11 -7.90 -9.67
C GLY A 16 1.76 -7.54 -8.33
N ILE A 17 1.49 -6.34 -7.81
CA ILE A 17 2.12 -5.82 -6.59
C ILE A 17 1.07 -5.63 -5.51
N ALA A 18 1.40 -6.01 -4.27
CA ALA A 18 0.57 -5.80 -3.10
C ALA A 18 1.26 -4.90 -2.08
N PHE A 19 0.46 -4.04 -1.45
CA PHE A 19 0.85 -3.19 -0.35
C PHE A 19 -0.03 -3.43 0.86
N LYS A 20 0.57 -3.30 2.03
CA LYS A 20 -0.11 -3.25 3.31
C LYS A 20 0.16 -1.88 3.91
N TYR A 21 -0.89 -1.12 4.11
CA TYR A 21 -0.85 0.12 4.87
C TYR A 21 -1.32 -0.13 6.30
N SER A 22 -0.55 0.34 7.28
CA SER A 22 -0.91 0.34 8.70
C SER A 22 -1.14 1.77 9.17
N SER A 23 -2.38 2.13 9.49
CA SER A 23 -2.72 3.45 10.00
C SER A 23 -2.16 3.71 11.39
N GLN A 24 -1.85 2.67 12.17
CA GLN A 24 -1.28 2.80 13.52
C GLN A 24 0.16 3.30 13.51
N HIS A 25 0.92 2.93 12.47
CA HIS A 25 2.32 3.31 12.32
C HIS A 25 2.52 4.32 11.19
N ASN A 26 1.45 4.66 10.47
CA ASN A 26 1.46 5.42 9.22
C ASN A 26 2.53 4.88 8.24
N THR A 27 2.61 3.55 8.10
CA THR A 27 3.60 2.89 7.24
C THR A 27 2.93 2.09 6.14
N THR A 28 3.50 2.18 4.95
CA THR A 28 3.17 1.31 3.80
C THR A 28 4.32 0.34 3.59
N THR A 29 4.01 -0.96 3.54
CA THR A 29 4.99 -2.00 3.21
C THR A 29 4.53 -2.79 1.98
N SER A 30 5.46 -3.12 1.09
CA SER A 30 5.22 -4.07 0.01
C SER A 30 5.79 -5.43 0.41
N ARG A 31 5.09 -6.51 0.06
CA ARG A 31 5.63 -7.86 0.24
C ARG A 31 6.72 -8.15 -0.79
N GLU A 32 6.53 -7.65 -2.00
CA GLU A 32 7.38 -7.90 -3.15
C GLU A 32 8.63 -7.03 -3.14
N TYR A 33 8.56 -5.85 -2.51
CA TYR A 33 9.65 -4.87 -2.46
C TYR A 33 9.86 -4.35 -1.03
N SER A 34 10.69 -5.04 -0.26
CA SER A 34 10.98 -4.69 1.15
C SER A 34 11.61 -3.31 1.34
N ASP A 35 12.35 -2.86 0.32
CA ASP A 35 13.12 -1.61 0.36
C ASP A 35 12.39 -0.46 -0.34
N MET A 36 11.14 -0.68 -0.77
CA MET A 36 10.33 0.34 -1.44
C MET A 36 9.86 1.38 -0.43
N HIS A 37 10.45 2.57 -0.52
CA HIS A 37 10.03 3.71 0.28
C HIS A 37 8.87 4.42 -0.43
N VAL A 38 7.67 4.29 0.14
CA VAL A 38 6.50 5.06 -0.30
C VAL A 38 6.51 6.39 0.46
N ASP A 39 6.87 7.46 -0.24
CA ASP A 39 6.77 8.84 0.27
C ASP A 39 5.29 9.29 0.24
N ASP A 40 4.91 10.23 1.11
CA ASP A 40 3.55 10.78 1.20
C ASP A 40 3.09 11.42 -0.13
N ASN A 41 4.03 11.79 -1.00
CA ASN A 41 3.77 12.32 -2.33
C ASN A 41 3.64 11.25 -3.43
N GLN A 42 3.92 9.98 -3.15
CA GLN A 42 3.78 8.90 -4.12
C GLN A 42 2.33 8.42 -4.18
N CYS A 43 1.58 8.96 -5.14
CA CYS A 43 0.27 8.43 -5.48
C CYS A 43 0.44 7.16 -6.33
N PHE A 44 -0.10 6.03 -5.86
CA PHE A 44 -0.42 4.91 -6.74
C PHE A 44 -1.50 5.43 -7.69
N GLY A 45 -1.10 5.73 -8.93
CA GLY A 45 -1.84 6.53 -9.92
C GLY A 45 -3.36 6.55 -9.75
N THR A 46 -3.92 7.76 -9.74
CA THR A 46 -5.37 7.95 -9.85
C THR A 46 -5.86 7.21 -11.09
N LEU A 47 -6.72 6.21 -10.89
CA LEU A 47 -7.49 5.60 -11.96
C LEU A 47 -8.41 6.69 -12.55
N THR A 48 -7.95 7.41 -13.57
CA THR A 48 -8.83 8.04 -14.56
C THR A 48 -9.25 7.01 -15.58
#